data_AF-A0AA43JGU0-F1
#
_entry.id   AF-A0AA43JGU0-F1
#
_cell.length_a   1.000
_cell.length_b   1.000
_cell.length_c   1.000
_cell.angle_alpha   90.00
_cell.angle_beta   90.00
_cell.angle_gamma   90.00
#
_symmetry.space_group_name_H-M   'P 1'
#
loop_
_entity.id
_entity.type
_entity.pdbx_description
1 polymer ?
#
loop_
_entity_poly.entity_id
_entity_poly.type
_entity_poly.pdbx_seq_one_letter_code
_entity_poly.pdbx_strand_id
1 'polypeptide(L)'
;MKLALATLALVASSALAEEPPVPQLFRGIGAQQGQWRMEILEAEGRGRSVRGGMAITLCTDNLYREARERAARRGRADCTFRVLKDAPEEALVETECPDGTSRISMKREGAKSLLMQAEVNGSRGASTMKARYTYEGACTAQGTTMRFDKDSDACRQLRSQLAQMDPDKSCARAAQRDECEARMRAAAEQMAAMCR
;
A
#
# COMPACT_ATOMS: atom_id res chain seq x y z
N MET A 1 51.55 31.19 -25.05
CA MET A 1 51.01 30.90 -23.70
C MET A 1 49.52 30.69 -23.82
N LYS A 2 49.02 29.47 -23.62
CA LYS A 2 47.58 29.14 -23.62
C LYS A 2 47.18 28.80 -22.19
N LEU A 3 46.27 29.58 -21.60
CA LEU A 3 45.63 29.27 -20.32
C LEU A 3 44.72 28.05 -20.52
N ALA A 4 44.91 27.01 -19.71
CA ALA A 4 43.97 25.90 -19.57
C ALA A 4 43.14 26.12 -18.29
N LEU A 5 41.84 26.34 -18.48
CA LEU A 5 40.82 26.25 -17.44
C LEU A 5 40.73 24.79 -16.98
N ALA A 6 40.90 24.54 -15.68
CA ALA A 6 40.49 23.30 -15.05
C ALA A 6 39.23 23.57 -14.21
N THR A 7 38.08 23.29 -14.80
CA THR A 7 36.78 23.17 -14.13
C THR A 7 36.84 22.03 -13.12
N LEU A 8 36.82 22.35 -11.83
CA LEU A 8 36.48 21.37 -10.79
C LEU A 8 35.01 20.98 -10.98
N ALA A 9 34.81 19.78 -11.50
CA ALA A 9 33.51 19.13 -11.55
C ALA A 9 33.00 18.95 -10.10
N LEU A 10 31.86 19.57 -9.81
CA LEU A 10 31.07 19.24 -8.63
C LEU A 10 30.71 17.76 -8.68
N VAL A 11 31.20 17.00 -7.71
CA VAL A 11 30.67 15.68 -7.37
C VAL A 11 29.29 15.92 -6.76
N ALA A 12 28.29 16.09 -7.61
CA ALA A 12 26.90 15.90 -7.22
C ALA A 12 26.69 14.39 -7.06
N SER A 13 27.01 13.89 -5.86
CA SER A 13 26.52 12.60 -5.38
C SER A 13 25.00 12.69 -5.42
N SER A 14 24.44 12.30 -6.55
CA SER A 14 23.01 12.12 -6.71
C SER A 14 22.69 10.92 -5.83
N ALA A 15 22.21 11.18 -4.62
CA ALA A 15 21.59 10.18 -3.77
C ALA A 15 20.40 9.62 -4.55
N LEU A 16 20.64 8.59 -5.35
CA LEU A 16 19.61 7.71 -5.87
C LEU A 16 18.99 7.09 -4.63
N ALA A 17 17.88 7.66 -4.14
CA ALA A 17 17.17 7.11 -3.01
C ALA A 17 16.92 5.63 -3.30
N GLU A 18 17.57 4.78 -2.50
CA GLU A 18 17.59 3.32 -2.63
C GLU A 18 16.16 2.81 -2.70
N GLU A 19 15.88 1.94 -3.68
CA GLU A 19 14.67 1.13 -3.59
C GLU A 19 14.72 0.33 -2.29
N PRO A 20 13.60 0.21 -1.55
CA PRO A 20 13.60 -0.51 -0.29
C PRO A 20 14.13 -1.93 -0.51
N PRO A 21 15.12 -2.37 0.26
CA PRO A 21 15.73 -3.68 0.10
C PRO A 21 14.68 -4.79 0.29
N VAL A 22 14.75 -5.81 -0.55
CA VAL A 22 13.80 -6.95 -0.52
C VAL A 22 14.30 -7.99 0.47
N PRO A 23 13.56 -8.26 1.56
CA PRO A 23 13.98 -9.27 2.53
C PRO A 23 14.13 -10.68 1.93
N GLN A 24 15.12 -11.42 2.40
CA GLN A 24 15.43 -12.79 1.98
C GLN A 24 14.25 -13.76 2.15
N LEU A 25 13.38 -13.51 3.13
CA LEU A 25 12.18 -14.33 3.35
C LEU A 25 11.27 -14.41 2.11
N PHE A 26 11.26 -13.41 1.23
CA PHE A 26 10.46 -13.48 0.00
C PHE A 26 11.04 -14.47 -1.01
N ARG A 27 12.35 -14.76 -0.96
CA ARG A 27 12.98 -15.76 -1.85
C ARG A 27 12.40 -17.14 -1.64
N GLY A 28 12.18 -17.54 -0.39
CA GLY A 28 11.58 -18.84 -0.07
C GLY A 28 10.10 -18.97 -0.42
N ILE A 29 9.38 -17.85 -0.59
CA ILE A 29 8.00 -17.84 -1.11
C ILE A 29 7.99 -17.86 -2.65
N GLY A 30 9.09 -17.44 -3.28
CA GLY A 30 9.21 -17.33 -4.73
C GLY A 30 8.51 -16.09 -5.31
N ALA A 31 8.06 -15.16 -4.46
CA ALA A 31 7.38 -13.96 -4.90
C ALA A 31 7.47 -12.84 -3.86
N GLN A 32 7.90 -11.65 -4.29
CA GLN A 32 7.67 -10.38 -3.60
C GLN A 32 6.43 -9.66 -4.17
N GLN A 33 6.18 -9.86 -5.46
CA GLN A 33 5.11 -9.25 -6.24
C GLN A 33 4.01 -10.28 -6.55
N GLY A 34 2.83 -9.80 -6.93
CA GLY A 34 1.64 -10.58 -7.20
C GLY A 34 0.50 -10.28 -6.24
N GLN A 35 -0.45 -11.21 -6.22
CA GLN A 35 -1.65 -11.16 -5.43
C GLN A 35 -1.42 -11.77 -4.04
N TRP A 36 -1.77 -11.01 -3.00
CA TRP A 36 -1.63 -11.41 -1.61
C TRP A 36 -2.94 -11.22 -0.87
N ARG A 37 -3.43 -12.26 -0.20
CA ARG A 37 -4.53 -12.15 0.77
C ARG A 37 -3.97 -11.74 2.13
N MET A 38 -4.38 -10.58 2.60
CA MET A 38 -4.04 -10.00 3.90
C MET A 38 -5.23 -10.15 4.84
N GLU A 39 -5.08 -10.97 5.86
CA GLU A 39 -6.03 -11.14 6.96
C GLU A 39 -5.58 -10.32 8.16
N ILE A 40 -6.34 -9.28 8.53
CA ILE A 40 -6.05 -8.44 9.69
C ILE A 40 -6.42 -9.23 10.95
N LEU A 41 -5.42 -9.53 11.77
CA LEU A 41 -5.58 -10.24 13.03
C LEU A 41 -5.84 -9.25 14.15
N GLU A 42 -5.06 -8.18 14.19
CA GLU A 42 -5.14 -7.13 15.21
C GLU A 42 -4.78 -5.79 14.55
N ALA A 43 -5.47 -4.71 14.89
CA ALA A 43 -5.07 -3.36 14.54
C ALA A 43 -5.47 -2.39 15.66
N GLU A 44 -4.59 -1.47 15.99
CA GLU A 44 -4.83 -0.45 17.02
C GLU A 44 -4.32 0.91 16.52
N GLY A 45 -5.09 1.96 16.73
CA GLY A 45 -4.66 3.31 16.42
C GLY A 45 -5.81 4.29 16.29
N ARG A 46 -5.52 5.58 16.52
CA ARG A 46 -6.50 6.68 16.40
C ARG A 46 -7.80 6.44 17.17
N GLY A 47 -7.68 5.89 18.39
CA GLY A 47 -8.82 5.63 19.29
C GLY A 47 -9.73 4.48 18.84
N ARG A 48 -9.30 3.65 17.88
CA ARG A 48 -10.03 2.45 17.45
C ARG A 48 -9.12 1.23 17.56
N SER A 49 -9.71 0.11 17.94
CA SER A 49 -9.08 -1.20 17.87
C SER A 49 -9.97 -2.17 17.08
N VAL A 50 -9.34 -2.99 16.26
CA VAL A 50 -9.97 -4.05 15.47
C VAL A 50 -9.28 -5.36 15.84
N ARG A 51 -10.07 -6.38 16.17
CA ARG A 51 -9.58 -7.75 16.38
C ARG A 51 -10.29 -8.68 15.43
N GLY A 52 -9.53 -9.30 14.53
CA GLY A 52 -9.98 -10.28 13.54
C GLY A 52 -10.99 -9.76 12.52
N GLY A 53 -11.29 -10.61 11.54
CA GLY A 53 -12.52 -10.51 10.74
C GLY A 53 -12.44 -9.72 9.44
N MET A 54 -11.30 -9.10 9.10
CA MET A 54 -11.16 -8.42 7.81
C MET A 54 -10.06 -9.07 6.98
N ALA A 55 -10.45 -9.63 5.83
CA ALA A 55 -9.53 -10.09 4.80
C ALA A 55 -9.65 -9.20 3.56
N ILE A 56 -8.52 -8.76 3.05
CA ILE A 56 -8.41 -8.05 1.79
C ILE A 56 -7.41 -8.75 0.89
N THR A 57 -7.63 -8.69 -0.42
CA THR A 57 -6.67 -9.13 -1.42
C THR A 57 -5.98 -7.91 -2.01
N LEU A 58 -4.65 -7.93 -2.04
CA LEU A 58 -3.80 -6.86 -2.54
C LEU A 58 -3.08 -7.31 -3.79
N CYS A 59 -3.13 -6.51 -4.85
CA CYS A 59 -2.22 -6.66 -5.97
C CYS A 59 -1.00 -5.75 -5.73
N THR A 60 0.12 -6.35 -5.31
CA THR A 60 1.33 -5.61 -4.95
C THR A 60 2.00 -4.96 -6.15
N ASP A 61 1.88 -5.51 -7.37
CA ASP A 61 2.36 -4.90 -8.61
C ASP A 61 1.71 -3.52 -8.85
N ASN A 62 0.38 -3.46 -8.72
CA ASN A 62 -0.37 -2.23 -8.85
C ASN A 62 -0.04 -1.26 -7.71
N LEU A 63 0.09 -1.77 -6.47
CA LEU A 63 0.48 -0.96 -5.31
C LEU A 63 1.84 -0.27 -5.53
N TYR A 64 2.84 -1.02 -5.99
CA TYR A 64 4.17 -0.48 -6.25
C TYR A 64 4.17 0.52 -7.42
N ARG A 65 3.42 0.25 -8.50
CA ARG A 65 3.25 1.19 -9.61
C ARG A 65 2.65 2.51 -9.12
N GLU A 66 1.55 2.47 -8.39
CA GLU A 66 0.90 3.67 -7.84
C GLU A 66 1.81 4.43 -6.87
N ALA A 67 2.58 3.72 -6.03
CA ALA A 67 3.53 4.33 -5.12
C ALA A 67 4.61 5.11 -5.88
N ARG A 68 5.19 4.51 -6.93
CA ARG A 68 6.18 5.18 -7.80
C ARG A 68 5.59 6.40 -8.50
N GLU A 69 4.37 6.30 -9.04
CA GLU A 69 3.68 7.43 -9.67
C GLU A 69 3.37 8.57 -8.69
N ARG A 70 3.04 8.26 -7.43
CA ARG A 70 2.82 9.29 -6.40
C ARG A 70 4.14 9.97 -6.01
N ALA A 71 5.21 9.19 -5.86
CA ALA A 71 6.54 9.73 -5.57
C ALA A 71 7.04 10.64 -6.71
N ALA A 72 6.79 10.28 -7.97
CA ALA A 72 7.12 11.11 -9.12
C ALA A 72 6.36 12.45 -9.11
N ARG A 73 5.09 12.46 -8.66
CA ARG A 73 4.24 13.67 -8.63
C ARG A 73 4.52 14.60 -7.46
N ARG A 74 4.84 14.06 -6.28
CA ARG A 74 4.99 14.83 -5.03
C ARG A 74 6.44 15.16 -4.67
N GLY A 75 7.40 14.71 -5.47
CA GLY A 75 8.79 14.58 -5.03
C GLY A 75 8.93 13.36 -4.11
N ARG A 76 10.09 12.70 -4.15
CA ARG A 76 10.38 11.62 -3.20
C ARG A 76 10.44 12.24 -1.80
N ALA A 77 9.68 11.70 -0.85
CA ALA A 77 9.91 12.00 0.55
C ALA A 77 11.29 11.44 0.93
N ASP A 78 12.08 12.21 1.69
CA ASP A 78 13.40 11.81 2.19
C ASP A 78 13.26 10.72 3.26
N CYS A 79 12.79 9.55 2.85
CA CYS A 79 12.67 8.38 3.71
C CYS A 79 13.95 7.56 3.65
N THR A 80 14.45 7.17 4.81
CA THR A 80 15.57 6.24 4.96
C THR A 80 15.03 4.85 5.30
N PHE A 81 15.52 3.82 4.60
CA PHE A 81 15.15 2.42 4.85
C PHE A 81 16.32 1.69 5.50
N ARG A 82 16.08 0.93 6.57
CA ARG A 82 17.09 0.09 7.23
C ARG A 82 16.55 -1.32 7.38
N VAL A 83 17.38 -2.31 7.04
CA VAL A 83 17.10 -3.71 7.37
C VAL A 83 17.84 -4.05 8.65
N LEU A 84 17.10 -4.25 9.72
CA LEU A 84 17.63 -4.58 11.04
C LEU A 84 17.85 -6.09 11.20
N LYS A 85 17.07 -6.90 10.47
CA LYS A 85 17.22 -8.36 10.38
C LYS A 85 16.81 -8.82 8.99
N ASP A 86 17.64 -9.67 8.38
CA ASP A 86 17.39 -10.25 7.06
C ASP A 86 17.73 -11.74 7.06
N ALA A 87 16.77 -12.59 7.38
CA ALA A 87 16.92 -14.04 7.42
C ALA A 87 15.84 -14.72 6.56
N PRO A 88 16.03 -16.00 6.16
CA PRO A 88 15.05 -16.73 5.34
C PRO A 88 13.66 -16.88 5.98
N GLU A 89 13.59 -16.87 7.31
CA GLU A 89 12.36 -17.10 8.08
C GLU A 89 11.84 -15.84 8.76
N GLU A 90 12.68 -14.82 8.94
CA GLU A 90 12.32 -13.62 9.70
C GLU A 90 13.05 -12.40 9.13
N ALA A 91 12.36 -11.27 9.03
CA ALA A 91 13.00 -9.98 8.78
C ALA A 91 12.40 -8.86 9.60
N LEU A 92 13.20 -7.81 9.77
CA LEU A 92 12.83 -6.59 10.46
C LEU A 92 13.31 -5.42 9.62
N VAL A 93 12.36 -4.61 9.16
CA VAL A 93 12.63 -3.42 8.36
C VAL A 93 12.15 -2.20 9.13
N GLU A 94 12.96 -1.15 9.11
CA GLU A 94 12.64 0.15 9.66
C GLU A 94 12.63 1.17 8.52
N THR A 95 11.69 2.10 8.57
CA THR A 95 11.61 3.23 7.67
C THR A 95 11.47 4.49 8.51
N GLU A 96 12.35 5.45 8.28
CA GLU A 96 12.31 6.76 8.91
C GLU A 96 12.02 7.80 7.84
N CYS A 97 10.88 8.47 7.93
CA CYS A 97 10.50 9.60 7.09
C CYS A 97 10.38 10.86 7.96
N PRO A 98 10.41 12.07 7.37
CA PRO A 98 10.28 13.32 8.14
C PRO A 98 8.98 13.42 8.94
N ASP A 99 7.91 12.74 8.50
CA ASP A 99 6.58 12.77 9.09
C ASP A 99 6.28 11.59 10.04
N GLY A 100 7.22 10.67 10.19
CA GLY A 100 7.09 9.53 11.09
C GLY A 100 8.07 8.38 10.83
N THR A 101 8.08 7.44 11.76
CA THR A 101 8.83 6.19 11.67
C THR A 101 7.88 5.00 11.57
N SER A 102 8.31 3.96 10.87
CA SER A 102 7.61 2.69 10.84
C SER A 102 8.58 1.53 11.00
N ARG A 103 8.18 0.52 11.77
CA ARG A 103 8.90 -0.73 11.94
C ARG A 103 8.00 -1.88 11.53
N ILE A 104 8.49 -2.73 10.64
CA ILE A 104 7.76 -3.88 10.10
C ILE A 104 8.56 -5.14 10.43
N SER A 105 8.01 -5.99 11.28
CA SER A 105 8.51 -7.35 11.48
C SER A 105 7.75 -8.32 10.59
N MET A 106 8.47 -9.27 10.02
CA MET A 106 7.96 -10.30 9.13
C MET A 106 8.46 -11.65 9.62
N LYS A 107 7.58 -12.65 9.65
CA LYS A 107 7.90 -14.02 10.01
C LYS A 107 7.20 -14.99 9.07
N ARG A 108 7.92 -15.99 8.57
CA ARG A 108 7.32 -17.07 7.78
C ARG A 108 6.45 -17.95 8.67
N GLU A 109 5.22 -18.20 8.24
CA GLU A 109 4.31 -19.17 8.86
C GLU A 109 4.08 -20.41 7.98
N GLY A 110 4.43 -20.34 6.69
CA GLY A 110 4.36 -21.48 5.78
C GLY A 110 5.00 -21.20 4.42
N ALA A 111 4.84 -22.13 3.48
CA ALA A 111 5.44 -22.01 2.15
C ALA A 111 5.00 -20.76 1.37
N LYS A 112 3.77 -20.27 1.62
CA LYS A 112 3.18 -19.10 0.98
C LYS A 112 2.65 -18.06 1.97
N SER A 113 2.93 -18.21 3.27
CA SER A 113 2.30 -17.41 4.32
C SER A 113 3.32 -16.70 5.19
N LEU A 114 3.05 -15.43 5.49
CA LEU A 114 3.83 -14.57 6.37
C LEU A 114 2.93 -13.96 7.45
N LEU A 115 3.41 -13.93 8.68
CA LEU A 115 2.90 -13.02 9.70
C LEU A 115 3.68 -11.71 9.61
N MET A 116 2.97 -10.60 9.47
CA MET A 116 3.56 -9.26 9.50
C MET A 116 2.98 -8.45 10.64
N GLN A 117 3.84 -7.73 11.34
CA GLN A 117 3.45 -6.73 12.32
C GLN A 117 4.10 -5.40 11.96
N ALA A 118 3.28 -4.38 11.81
CA ALA A 118 3.68 -3.01 11.54
C ALA A 118 3.39 -2.15 12.76
N GLU A 119 4.38 -1.36 13.16
CA GLU A 119 4.27 -0.30 14.14
C GLU A 119 4.60 1.00 13.43
N VAL A 120 3.70 1.97 13.48
CA VAL A 120 3.85 3.26 12.80
C VAL A 120 3.66 4.37 13.82
N ASN A 121 4.62 5.26 13.91
CA ASN A 121 4.59 6.45 14.75
C ASN A 121 4.76 7.68 13.86
N GLY A 122 3.74 8.53 13.76
CA GLY A 122 3.86 9.74 12.96
C GLY A 122 2.94 10.85 13.42
N SER A 123 2.85 11.91 12.63
CA SER A 123 2.01 13.10 12.89
C SER A 123 0.53 12.79 13.23
N ARG A 124 0.02 11.63 12.83
CA ARG A 124 -1.36 11.18 13.07
C ARG A 124 -1.51 10.25 14.29
N GLY A 125 -0.48 10.16 15.13
CA GLY A 125 -0.41 9.28 16.29
C GLY A 125 0.19 7.91 16.00
N ALA A 126 0.44 7.16 17.07
CA ALA A 126 0.90 5.78 16.99
C ALA A 126 -0.22 4.85 16.51
N SER A 127 0.16 3.84 15.72
CA SER A 127 -0.71 2.75 15.33
C SER A 127 0.07 1.46 15.15
N THR A 128 -0.58 0.34 15.44
CA THR A 128 -0.05 -1.00 15.23
C THR A 128 -1.02 -1.81 14.37
N MET A 129 -0.48 -2.73 13.58
CA MET A 129 -1.27 -3.66 12.79
C MET A 129 -0.53 -4.99 12.72
N LYS A 130 -1.24 -6.08 12.93
CA LYS A 130 -0.77 -7.45 12.77
C LYS A 130 -1.68 -8.15 11.78
N ALA A 131 -1.10 -8.66 10.71
CA ALA A 131 -1.83 -9.33 9.66
C ALA A 131 -1.09 -10.55 9.13
N ARG A 132 -1.85 -11.54 8.68
CA ARG A 132 -1.33 -12.69 7.94
C ARG A 132 -1.45 -12.42 6.45
N TYR A 133 -0.35 -12.60 5.73
CA TYR A 133 -0.26 -12.43 4.29
C TYR A 133 -0.08 -13.80 3.64
N THR A 134 -0.98 -14.18 2.74
CA THR A 134 -0.92 -15.42 1.98
C THR A 134 -0.78 -15.11 0.50
N TYR A 135 0.25 -15.64 -0.15
CA TYR A 135 0.48 -15.47 -1.57
C TYR A 135 -0.51 -16.31 -2.39
N GLU A 136 -1.26 -15.65 -3.28
CA GLU A 136 -2.31 -16.26 -4.11
C GLU A 136 -1.90 -16.44 -5.58
N GLY A 137 -0.76 -15.86 -6.00
CA GLY A 137 -0.25 -15.99 -7.37
C GLY A 137 0.01 -14.63 -8.04
N ALA A 138 0.05 -14.61 -9.37
CA ALA A 138 0.19 -13.37 -10.13
C ALA A 138 -1.05 -12.47 -9.97
N CYS A 139 -0.88 -11.15 -10.10
CA CYS A 139 -2.03 -10.25 -10.19
C CYS A 139 -2.90 -10.56 -11.41
N THR A 140 -4.21 -10.47 -11.23
CA THR A 140 -5.15 -10.57 -12.36
C THR A 140 -5.10 -9.30 -13.21
N ALA A 141 -5.17 -9.42 -14.54
CA ALA A 141 -5.06 -8.30 -15.48
C ALA A 141 -6.15 -7.22 -15.32
N GLN A 142 -7.25 -7.55 -14.65
CA GLN A 142 -8.37 -6.66 -14.34
C GLN A 142 -8.45 -6.30 -12.84
N GLY A 143 -7.43 -6.65 -12.06
CA GLY A 143 -7.44 -6.50 -10.61
C GLY A 143 -7.24 -5.06 -10.17
N THR A 144 -8.11 -4.57 -9.29
CA THR A 144 -7.85 -3.37 -8.50
C THR A 144 -6.68 -3.62 -7.54
N THR A 145 -6.02 -2.55 -7.08
CA THR A 145 -4.93 -2.65 -6.09
C THR A 145 -5.37 -3.33 -4.79
N MET A 146 -6.63 -3.15 -4.41
CA MET A 146 -7.25 -3.75 -3.24
C MET A 146 -8.64 -4.31 -3.60
N ARG A 147 -8.96 -5.47 -3.06
CA ARG A 147 -10.28 -6.11 -3.11
C ARG A 147 -10.67 -6.61 -1.74
N PHE A 148 -11.94 -6.49 -1.39
CA PHE A 148 -12.56 -7.17 -0.28
C PHE A 148 -13.07 -8.52 -0.75
N ASP A 149 -13.06 -9.50 0.15
CA ASP A 149 -13.76 -10.75 -0.05
C ASP A 149 -15.25 -10.46 -0.32
N LYS A 150 -15.83 -11.07 -1.37
CA LYS A 150 -17.23 -10.85 -1.78
C LYS A 150 -18.24 -11.09 -0.65
N ASP A 151 -17.89 -11.93 0.31
CA ASP A 151 -18.74 -12.34 1.43
C ASP A 151 -18.32 -11.66 2.75
N SER A 152 -17.40 -10.68 2.72
CA SER A 152 -17.03 -9.90 3.90
C SER A 152 -18.09 -8.87 4.30
N ASP A 153 -18.14 -8.52 5.58
CA ASP A 153 -18.96 -7.40 6.07
C ASP A 153 -18.60 -6.08 5.40
N ALA A 154 -17.31 -5.86 5.13
CA ALA A 154 -16.84 -4.69 4.39
C ALA A 154 -17.48 -4.63 2.99
N CYS A 155 -17.52 -5.75 2.27
CA CYS A 155 -18.15 -5.78 0.96
C CYS A 155 -19.67 -5.65 1.02
N ARG A 156 -20.33 -6.26 2.01
CA ARG A 156 -21.78 -6.06 2.26
C ARG A 156 -22.10 -4.59 2.52
N GLN A 157 -21.33 -3.93 3.37
CA GLN A 157 -21.50 -2.51 3.69
C GLN A 157 -21.24 -1.62 2.47
N LEU A 158 -20.21 -1.91 1.68
CA LEU A 158 -19.90 -1.17 0.46
C LEU A 158 -21.04 -1.30 -0.57
N ARG A 159 -21.56 -2.50 -0.79
CA ARG A 159 -22.73 -2.72 -1.67
C ARG A 159 -23.96 -1.97 -1.17
N SER A 160 -24.18 -1.93 0.14
CA SER A 160 -25.28 -1.14 0.72
C SER A 160 -25.11 0.36 0.48
N GLN A 161 -23.89 0.91 0.59
CA GLN A 161 -23.62 2.32 0.30
C GLN A 161 -23.84 2.63 -1.18
N LEU A 162 -23.38 1.74 -2.07
CA LEU A 162 -23.59 1.86 -3.51
C LEU A 162 -25.08 1.86 -3.89
N ALA A 163 -25.88 1.01 -3.25
CA ALA A 163 -27.33 0.97 -3.48
C ALA A 163 -28.05 2.26 -3.01
N GLN A 164 -27.46 3.00 -2.07
CA GLN A 164 -27.99 4.27 -1.57
C GLN A 164 -27.47 5.48 -2.37
N MET A 165 -26.48 5.30 -3.24
CA MET A 165 -26.00 6.35 -4.13
C MET A 165 -27.02 6.59 -5.24
N ASP A 166 -27.58 7.80 -5.27
CA ASP A 166 -28.43 8.30 -6.33
C ASP A 166 -27.70 9.49 -6.99
N PRO A 167 -27.01 9.27 -8.14
CA PRO A 167 -26.29 10.33 -8.86
C PRO A 167 -27.19 11.52 -9.19
N ASP A 168 -28.42 11.25 -9.62
CA ASP A 168 -29.35 12.28 -10.07
C ASP A 168 -29.74 13.19 -8.90
N LYS A 169 -30.04 12.61 -7.73
CA LYS A 169 -30.32 13.40 -6.51
C LYS A 169 -29.09 14.13 -5.98
N SER A 170 -27.93 13.48 -6.00
CA SER A 170 -26.70 14.05 -5.44
C SER A 170 -26.15 15.19 -6.29
N CYS A 171 -26.34 15.12 -7.61
CA CYS A 171 -25.88 16.11 -8.58
C CYS A 171 -26.95 17.14 -8.98
N ALA A 172 -28.14 17.09 -8.40
CA ALA A 172 -29.27 17.95 -8.76
C ALA A 172 -28.97 19.47 -8.68
N ARG A 173 -28.04 19.87 -7.81
CA ARG A 173 -27.61 21.28 -7.61
C ARG A 173 -26.22 21.58 -8.17
N ALA A 174 -25.59 20.63 -8.88
CA ALA A 174 -24.27 20.84 -9.44
C ALA A 174 -24.35 21.77 -10.66
N ALA A 175 -23.42 22.73 -10.76
CA ALA A 175 -23.32 23.63 -11.91
C ALA A 175 -23.02 22.88 -13.22
N GLN A 176 -22.35 21.73 -13.13
CA GLN A 176 -22.07 20.81 -14.23
C GLN A 176 -22.64 19.44 -13.87
N ARG A 177 -23.96 19.30 -14.02
CA ARG A 177 -24.70 18.10 -13.61
C ARG A 177 -24.19 16.83 -14.30
N ASP A 178 -24.02 16.87 -15.61
CA ASP A 178 -23.57 15.70 -16.38
C ASP A 178 -22.17 15.23 -15.98
N GLU A 179 -21.25 16.17 -15.70
CA GLU A 179 -19.91 15.83 -15.22
C GLU A 179 -19.94 15.26 -13.79
N CYS A 180 -20.79 15.81 -12.93
CA CYS A 180 -21.02 15.27 -11.59
C CYS A 180 -21.56 13.83 -11.65
N GLU A 181 -22.56 13.58 -12.49
CA GLU A 181 -23.15 12.25 -12.65
C GLU A 181 -22.14 11.26 -13.24
N ALA A 182 -21.35 11.67 -14.23
CA ALA A 182 -20.29 10.83 -14.81
C ALA A 182 -19.22 10.45 -13.77
N ARG A 183 -18.77 11.41 -12.95
CA ARG A 183 -17.80 11.15 -11.86
C ARG A 183 -18.37 10.22 -10.79
N MET A 184 -19.64 10.43 -10.42
CA MET A 184 -20.35 9.56 -9.47
C MET A 184 -20.45 8.12 -9.99
N ARG A 185 -20.81 7.93 -11.27
CA ARG A 185 -20.89 6.60 -11.89
C ARG A 185 -19.51 5.93 -11.95
N ALA A 186 -18.47 6.65 -12.36
CA ALA A 186 -17.11 6.11 -12.37
C ALA A 186 -16.63 5.70 -10.97
N ALA A 187 -16.94 6.50 -9.93
CA ALA A 187 -16.63 6.16 -8.55
C ALA A 187 -17.41 4.92 -8.07
N ALA A 188 -18.69 4.82 -8.45
CA ALA A 188 -19.53 3.66 -8.14
C ALA A 188 -18.98 2.37 -8.76
N GLU A 189 -18.58 2.41 -10.03
CA GLU A 189 -17.96 1.29 -10.73
C GLU A 189 -16.65 0.86 -10.08
N GLN A 190 -15.81 1.83 -9.70
CA GLN A 190 -14.55 1.54 -9.00
C GLN A 190 -14.81 0.88 -7.64
N MET A 191 -15.75 1.39 -6.85
CA MET A 191 -16.14 0.79 -5.58
C MET A 191 -16.75 -0.61 -5.76
N ALA A 192 -17.59 -0.81 -6.78
CA ALA A 192 -18.15 -2.13 -7.09
C ALA A 192 -17.06 -3.14 -7.47
N ALA A 193 -16.02 -2.71 -8.19
CA ALA A 193 -14.89 -3.56 -8.56
C ALA A 193 -14.05 -4.04 -7.37
N MET A 194 -14.10 -3.33 -6.23
CA MET A 194 -13.45 -3.75 -4.98
C MET A 194 -14.13 -4.96 -4.31
N CYS A 195 -15.30 -5.38 -4.79
CA CYS A 195 -16.19 -6.33 -4.12
C CYS A 195 -16.39 -7.62 -4.93
N ARG A 196 -15.34 -8.45 -5.05
CA ARG A 196 -15.31 -9.60 -5.97
C ARG A 196 -14.67 -10.83 -5.35
#